data_AF-A0A947IKK7-F1
#
_entry.id   AF-A0A947IKK7-F1
#
_cell.length_a   1.000
_cell.length_b   1.000
_cell.length_c   1.000
_cell.angle_alpha   90.00
_cell.angle_beta   90.00
_cell.angle_gamma   90.00
#
_symmetry.space_group_name_H-M   'P 1'
#
loop_
_entity.id
_entity.type
_entity.pdbx_description
1 polymer ?
#
loop_
_entity_poly.entity_id
_entity_poly.type
_entity_poly.pdbx_seq_one_letter_code
_entity_poly.pdbx_strand_id
1 'polypeptide(L)'
;LYKKEKINPLGGCLPMVVQMPVFISLYWVLMESIELRHAPFILWIHDLSAMDPYFVLPLVMGISMFIQQRLNPPPPDPMQAKIMQWMPIVFTFFFLFFPAGLVLYWVVNNTLSIIQQYIITKRIEKSGLTTR
;
A
#
# COMPACT_ATOMS: atom_id res chain seq x y z
N LEU A 1 7.85 -14.74 25.68
CA LEU A 1 7.14 -15.36 24.54
C LEU A 1 7.81 -15.02 23.21
N TYR A 2 7.78 -13.75 22.76
CA TYR A 2 8.40 -13.30 21.50
C TYR A 2 9.88 -13.68 21.30
N LYS A 3 10.71 -13.58 22.34
CA LYS A 3 12.13 -13.96 22.29
C LYS A 3 12.37 -15.49 22.24
N LYS A 4 11.40 -16.30 22.69
CA LYS A 4 11.45 -17.77 22.63
C LYS A 4 11.00 -18.27 21.26
N GLU A 5 9.97 -17.67 20.67
CA GLU A 5 9.44 -18.01 19.34
C GLU A 5 10.16 -17.30 18.18
N LYS A 6 11.14 -16.43 18.47
CA LYS A 6 11.83 -15.56 17.47
C LYS A 6 10.89 -14.74 16.58
N ILE A 7 9.70 -14.38 17.10
CA ILE A 7 8.72 -13.56 16.38
C ILE A 7 8.98 -12.08 16.68
N ASN A 8 9.15 -11.26 15.64
CA ASN A 8 9.32 -9.81 15.78
C ASN A 8 7.95 -9.12 15.86
N PRO A 9 7.58 -8.49 16.99
CA PRO A 9 6.30 -7.79 17.15
C PRO A 9 6.15 -6.60 16.18
N LEU A 10 7.25 -6.05 15.67
CA LEU A 10 7.26 -4.97 14.68
C LEU A 10 7.41 -5.47 13.24
N GLY A 11 7.40 -6.81 13.02
CA GLY A 11 7.55 -7.39 11.68
C GLY A 11 6.49 -6.91 10.68
N GLY A 12 5.32 -6.52 11.16
CA GLY A 12 4.24 -5.99 10.31
C GLY A 12 4.42 -4.52 9.89
N CYS A 13 5.14 -3.69 10.66
CA CYS A 13 5.40 -2.29 10.31
C CYS A 13 6.77 -2.08 9.64
N LEU A 14 7.68 -3.05 9.75
CA LEU A 14 8.98 -3.03 9.10
C LEU A 14 8.93 -2.76 7.58
N PRO A 15 7.98 -3.34 6.81
CA PRO A 15 7.85 -3.03 5.38
C PRO A 15 7.52 -1.56 5.12
N MET A 16 6.71 -0.93 5.97
CA MET A 16 6.40 0.49 5.85
C MET A 16 7.64 1.35 6.09
N VAL A 17 8.49 0.97 7.04
CA VAL A 17 9.75 1.69 7.31
C VAL A 17 10.70 1.65 6.13
N VAL A 18 10.83 0.50 5.49
CA VAL A 18 11.66 0.36 4.29
C VAL A 18 11.07 1.13 3.10
N GLN A 19 9.74 1.26 3.02
CA GLN A 19 9.05 2.00 1.97
C GLN A 19 9.09 3.53 2.15
N MET A 20 9.22 4.03 3.40
CA MET A 20 9.20 5.47 3.70
C MET A 20 10.17 6.31 2.86
N PRO A 21 11.45 5.93 2.65
CA PRO A 21 12.37 6.68 1.79
C PRO A 21 11.85 6.87 0.36
N VAL A 22 11.30 5.81 -0.24
CA VAL A 22 10.75 5.87 -1.62
C VAL A 22 9.55 6.80 -1.68
N PHE A 23 8.67 6.73 -0.69
CA PHE A 23 7.52 7.62 -0.57
C PHE A 23 7.94 9.09 -0.47
N ILE A 24 8.91 9.39 0.40
CA ILE A 24 9.44 10.74 0.58
C ILE A 24 10.07 11.22 -0.74
N SER A 25 10.93 10.42 -1.37
CA SER A 25 11.55 10.79 -2.64
C SER A 25 10.52 11.12 -3.72
N LEU A 26 9.49 10.30 -3.89
CA LEU A 26 8.44 10.56 -4.88
C LEU A 26 7.62 11.80 -4.55
N TYR A 27 7.31 12.03 -3.28
CA TYR A 27 6.62 13.24 -2.84
C TYR A 27 7.43 14.50 -3.21
N TRP A 28 8.72 14.52 -2.89
CA TRP A 28 9.59 15.65 -3.23
C TRP A 28 9.76 15.83 -4.74
N VAL A 29 9.91 14.74 -5.51
CA VAL A 29 9.98 14.82 -6.98
C VAL A 29 8.70 15.44 -7.56
N LEU A 30 7.52 15.05 -7.07
CA LEU A 30 6.24 15.61 -7.52
C LEU A 30 6.06 17.09 -7.15
N MET A 31 6.67 17.54 -6.05
CA MET A 31 6.56 18.92 -5.56
C MET A 31 7.61 19.88 -6.16
N GLU A 32 8.82 19.40 -6.39
CA GLU A 32 9.95 20.22 -6.88
C GLU A 32 10.08 20.21 -8.40
N SER A 33 9.57 19.17 -9.09
CA SER A 33 9.67 19.09 -10.54
C SER A 33 8.65 20.03 -11.19
N ILE A 34 9.16 21.10 -11.80
CA ILE A 34 8.34 22.10 -12.51
C ILE A 34 7.55 21.47 -13.67
N GLU A 35 8.10 20.44 -14.33
CA GLU A 35 7.45 19.73 -15.43
C GLU A 35 6.24 18.90 -15.02
N LEU A 36 6.20 18.47 -13.75
CA LEU A 36 5.11 17.64 -13.21
C LEU A 36 3.96 18.50 -12.65
N ARG A 37 4.18 19.81 -12.52
CA ARG A 37 3.16 20.76 -12.10
C ARG A 37 2.15 20.95 -13.23
N HIS A 38 0.86 20.73 -12.95
CA HIS A 38 -0.18 20.74 -13.98
C HIS A 38 0.01 19.71 -15.09
N ALA A 39 0.77 18.64 -14.83
CA ALA A 39 0.90 17.55 -15.78
C ALA A 39 -0.41 16.75 -15.85
N PRO A 40 -1.14 16.78 -16.98
CA PRO A 40 -2.34 16.00 -17.13
C PRO A 40 -1.97 14.51 -17.27
N PHE A 41 -2.82 13.67 -16.69
CA PHE A 41 -2.78 12.24 -16.90
C PHE A 41 -4.05 11.81 -17.64
N ILE A 42 -4.45 10.54 -17.51
CA ILE A 42 -5.63 9.99 -18.17
C ILE A 42 -6.92 10.30 -17.36
N LEU A 43 -8.06 10.23 -18.06
CA LEU A 43 -9.40 10.33 -17.49
C LEU A 43 -9.66 11.70 -16.82
N TRP A 44 -9.90 11.72 -15.50
CA TRP A 44 -10.24 12.93 -14.73
C TRP A 44 -9.04 13.61 -14.06
N ILE A 45 -7.84 13.01 -14.17
CA ILE A 45 -6.64 13.51 -13.52
C ILE A 45 -5.98 14.52 -14.45
N HIS A 46 -6.19 15.80 -14.18
CA HIS A 46 -5.61 16.89 -14.96
C HIS A 46 -4.34 17.49 -14.34
N ASP A 47 -3.99 17.08 -13.12
CA ASP A 47 -2.77 17.51 -12.44
C ASP A 47 -2.29 16.41 -11.48
N LEU A 48 -1.11 15.85 -11.73
CA LEU A 48 -0.50 14.82 -10.88
C LEU A 48 0.10 15.37 -9.58
N SER A 49 0.41 16.67 -9.55
CA SER A 49 0.99 17.35 -8.38
C SER A 49 -0.08 17.81 -7.38
N ALA A 50 -1.33 17.97 -7.83
CA ALA A 50 -2.47 18.34 -6.98
C ALA A 50 -3.20 17.11 -6.41
N MET A 51 -4.03 17.32 -5.39
CA MET A 51 -4.92 16.27 -4.88
C MET A 51 -5.97 15.84 -5.91
N ASP A 52 -6.45 14.59 -5.84
CA ASP A 52 -7.51 14.11 -6.72
C ASP A 52 -8.84 14.84 -6.41
N PRO A 53 -9.40 15.64 -7.35
CA PRO A 53 -10.61 16.42 -7.11
C PRO A 53 -11.85 15.57 -6.82
N TYR A 54 -11.85 14.30 -7.24
CA TYR A 54 -12.97 13.38 -7.05
C TYR A 54 -12.70 12.30 -6.00
N PHE A 55 -11.51 12.27 -5.40
CA PHE A 55 -11.07 11.29 -4.40
C PHE A 55 -11.24 9.82 -4.84
N VAL A 56 -11.28 9.56 -6.14
CA VAL A 56 -11.44 8.21 -6.71
C VAL A 56 -10.16 7.40 -6.48
N LEU A 57 -8.99 7.99 -6.71
CA LEU A 57 -7.70 7.32 -6.52
C LEU A 57 -7.46 6.90 -5.05
N PRO A 58 -7.66 7.75 -4.03
CA PRO A 58 -7.57 7.33 -2.63
C PRO A 58 -8.52 6.19 -2.28
N LEU A 59 -9.76 6.22 -2.80
CA LEU A 59 -10.72 5.14 -2.55
C LEU A 59 -10.25 3.81 -3.18
N VAL A 60 -9.78 3.84 -4.43
CA VAL A 60 -9.20 2.67 -5.11
C VAL A 60 -7.96 2.17 -4.36
N MET A 61 -7.12 3.07 -3.86
CA MET A 61 -5.96 2.74 -3.03
C MET A 61 -6.40 2.01 -1.77
N GLY A 62 -7.39 2.51 -1.03
CA GLY A 62 -7.95 1.87 0.16
C GLY A 62 -8.50 0.48 -0.10
N ILE A 63 -9.27 0.31 -1.19
CA ILE A 63 -9.79 -0.99 -1.63
C ILE A 63 -8.64 -1.95 -1.96
N SER A 64 -7.64 -1.48 -2.71
CA SER A 64 -6.47 -2.31 -3.06
C SER A 64 -5.67 -2.74 -1.83
N MET A 65 -5.46 -1.86 -0.85
CA MET A 65 -4.81 -2.21 0.42
C MET A 65 -5.61 -3.25 1.19
N PHE A 66 -6.94 -3.09 1.24
CA PHE A 66 -7.81 -4.07 1.89
C PHE A 66 -7.72 -5.45 1.23
N ILE A 67 -7.72 -5.52 -0.11
CA ILE A 67 -7.55 -6.77 -0.85
C ILE A 67 -6.17 -7.38 -0.57
N GLN A 68 -5.11 -6.59 -0.64
CA GLN A 68 -3.74 -7.03 -0.37
C GLN A 68 -3.62 -7.61 1.04
N GLN A 69 -4.21 -6.95 2.03
CA GLN A 69 -4.21 -7.42 3.42
C GLN A 69 -4.93 -8.75 3.58
N ARG A 70 -6.01 -9.00 2.83
CA ARG A 70 -6.74 -10.28 2.85
C ARG A 70 -5.96 -11.42 2.21
N LEU A 71 -5.05 -11.14 1.29
CA LEU A 71 -4.15 -12.13 0.68
C LEU A 71 -2.95 -12.48 1.55
N ASN A 72 -2.58 -11.59 2.47
CA ASN A 72 -1.46 -11.78 3.38
C ASN A 72 -1.91 -12.54 4.65
N PRO A 73 -1.10 -13.47 5.18
CA PRO A 73 -1.43 -14.16 6.42
C PRO A 73 -1.53 -13.15 7.58
N PRO A 74 -2.57 -13.25 8.44
CA PRO A 74 -2.71 -12.35 9.57
C PRO A 74 -1.60 -12.59 10.61
N PRO A 75 -1.15 -11.55 11.33
CA PRO A 75 -0.16 -11.70 12.39
C PRO A 75 -0.74 -12.57 13.53
N PRO A 76 0.12 -13.34 14.24
CA PRO A 76 -0.32 -14.26 15.29
C PRO A 76 -0.85 -13.57 16.56
N ASP A 77 -0.54 -12.29 16.79
CA ASP A 77 -1.08 -11.52 17.91
C ASP A 77 -2.45 -10.88 17.55
N PRO A 78 -3.53 -11.16 18.30
CA PRO A 78 -4.86 -10.61 18.05
C PRO A 78 -4.93 -9.08 18.15
N MET A 79 -4.07 -8.44 18.94
CA MET A 79 -4.00 -6.98 19.02
C MET A 79 -3.47 -6.39 17.71
N GLN A 80 -2.39 -6.97 17.18
CA GLN A 80 -1.77 -6.52 15.93
C GLN A 80 -2.70 -6.76 14.73
N ALA A 81 -3.41 -7.88 14.71
CA ALA A 81 -4.39 -8.18 13.66
C ALA A 81 -5.49 -7.12 13.59
N LYS A 82 -6.01 -6.67 14.74
CA LYS A 82 -7.01 -5.59 14.80
C LYS A 82 -6.46 -4.27 14.26
N ILE A 83 -5.24 -3.88 14.65
CA ILE A 83 -4.61 -2.65 14.16
C ILE A 83 -4.45 -2.70 12.64
N MET A 84 -3.98 -3.83 12.10
CA MET A 84 -3.82 -3.98 10.66
C MET A 84 -5.16 -3.84 9.92
N GLN A 85 -6.29 -4.31 10.48
CA GLN A 85 -7.61 -4.18 9.84
C GLN A 85 -8.08 -2.73 9.69
N TRP A 86 -7.69 -1.85 10.61
CA TRP A 86 -8.02 -0.42 10.55
C TRP A 86 -7.05 0.39 9.70
N MET A 87 -5.85 -0.13 9.45
CA MET A 87 -4.79 0.56 8.71
C MET A 87 -5.22 1.05 7.31
N PRO A 88 -5.90 0.26 6.46
CA PRO A 88 -6.35 0.73 5.15
C PRO A 88 -7.27 1.93 5.24
N ILE A 89 -8.17 1.96 6.24
CA ILE A 89 -9.14 3.05 6.41
C ILE A 89 -8.41 4.34 6.78
N VAL A 90 -7.53 4.28 7.79
CA VAL A 90 -6.75 5.44 8.25
C VAL A 90 -5.87 5.99 7.12
N PHE A 91 -5.17 5.10 6.40
CA PHE A 91 -4.33 5.50 5.27
C PHE A 91 -5.15 6.11 4.12
N THR A 92 -6.33 5.57 3.84
CA THR A 92 -7.22 6.15 2.81
C THR A 92 -7.57 7.59 3.14
N PHE A 93 -8.00 7.89 4.38
CA PHE A 93 -8.32 9.26 4.80
C PHE A 93 -7.09 10.17 4.79
N PHE A 94 -5.93 9.66 5.20
CA PHE A 94 -4.68 10.41 5.17
C PHE A 94 -4.26 10.79 3.74
N PHE A 95 -4.40 9.87 2.79
CA PHE A 95 -4.03 10.08 1.39
C PHE A 95 -5.01 10.95 0.59
N LEU A 96 -6.16 11.33 1.15
CA LEU A 96 -7.10 12.27 0.50
C LEU A 96 -6.44 13.63 0.21
N PHE A 97 -5.48 14.04 1.04
CA PHE A 97 -4.83 15.35 0.95
C PHE A 97 -3.48 15.30 0.20
N PHE A 98 -3.08 14.14 -0.30
CA PHE A 98 -1.79 13.97 -0.99
C PHE A 98 -1.92 14.14 -2.52
N PRO A 99 -0.80 14.47 -3.20
CA PRO A 99 -0.76 14.54 -4.66
C PRO A 99 -1.28 13.26 -5.33
N ALA A 100 -2.12 13.41 -6.35
CA ALA A 100 -2.72 12.31 -7.10
C ALA A 100 -1.66 11.39 -7.72
N GLY A 101 -0.51 11.92 -8.15
CA GLY A 101 0.60 11.12 -8.66
C GLY A 101 1.20 10.17 -7.63
N LEU A 102 1.27 10.59 -6.36
CA LEU A 102 1.77 9.75 -5.26
C LEU A 102 0.77 8.64 -4.92
N VAL A 103 -0.52 8.98 -4.91
CA VAL A 103 -1.60 8.00 -4.69
C VAL A 103 -1.66 7.00 -5.84
N LEU A 104 -1.52 7.47 -7.08
CA LEU A 104 -1.46 6.63 -8.28
C LEU A 104 -0.29 5.63 -8.21
N TYR A 105 0.90 6.09 -7.84
CA TYR A 105 2.05 5.20 -7.60
C TYR A 105 1.68 4.08 -6.61
N TRP A 106 1.01 4.42 -5.52
CA TRP A 106 0.61 3.45 -4.51
C TRP A 106 -0.39 2.43 -5.06
N VAL A 107 -1.40 2.87 -5.83
CA VAL A 107 -2.38 1.99 -6.48
C VAL A 107 -1.68 1.01 -7.42
N VAL A 108 -0.75 1.49 -8.25
CA VAL A 108 -0.01 0.65 -9.19
C VAL A 108 0.84 -0.38 -8.44
N ASN A 109 1.58 0.07 -7.42
CA ASN A 109 2.45 -0.82 -6.63
C ASN A 109 1.66 -1.91 -5.88
N ASN A 110 0.53 -1.53 -5.26
CA ASN A 110 -0.37 -2.49 -4.62
C ASN A 110 -0.92 -3.51 -5.62
N THR A 111 -1.33 -3.04 -6.81
CA THR A 111 -1.87 -3.91 -7.86
C THR A 111 -0.84 -4.94 -8.30
N LEU A 112 0.39 -4.51 -8.57
CA LEU A 112 1.49 -5.42 -8.91
C LEU A 112 1.79 -6.41 -7.77
N SER A 113 1.80 -5.92 -6.52
CA SER A 113 2.04 -6.74 -5.34
C SER A 113 0.94 -7.80 -5.14
N ILE A 114 -0.33 -7.45 -5.36
CA ILE A 114 -1.47 -8.38 -5.31
C ILE A 114 -1.32 -9.46 -6.37
N ILE A 115 -0.98 -9.09 -7.61
CA ILE A 115 -0.77 -10.03 -8.71
C ILE A 115 0.39 -10.98 -8.36
N GLN A 116 1.51 -10.44 -7.89
CA GLN A 116 2.67 -11.22 -7.46
C GLN A 116 2.29 -12.19 -6.34
N GLN A 117 1.64 -11.68 -5.29
CA GLN A 117 1.23 -12.49 -4.14
C GLN A 117 0.29 -13.61 -4.56
N TYR A 118 -0.69 -13.32 -5.42
CA TYR A 118 -1.60 -14.32 -5.96
C TYR A 118 -0.88 -15.44 -6.72
N ILE A 119 0.08 -15.09 -7.59
CA ILE A 119 0.89 -16.06 -8.33
C ILE A 119 1.73 -16.91 -7.38
N ILE A 120 2.35 -16.30 -6.37
CA ILE A 120 3.18 -16.99 -5.37
C ILE A 120 2.32 -17.96 -4.55
N THR A 121 1.20 -17.52 -4.01
CA THR A 121 0.29 -18.36 -3.21
C THR A 121 -0.16 -19.57 -4.02
N LYS A 122 -0.59 -19.37 -5.29
CA LYS A 122 -0.96 -20.49 -6.17
C LYS A 122 0.20 -21.45 -6.46
N ARG A 123 1.43 -20.95 -6.61
CA ARG A 123 2.61 -21.81 -6.80
C ARG A 123 2.89 -22.65 -5.55
N ILE A 124 2.82 -22.05 -4.35
CA ILE A 124 3.01 -22.73 -3.07
C ILE A 124 1.96 -23.82 -2.86
N GLU A 125 0.69 -23.53 -3.13
CA GLU A 125 -0.42 -24.50 -3.08
C GLU A 125 -0.18 -25.69 -4.02
N LYS A 126 0.26 -25.42 -5.26
CA LYS A 126 0.59 -26.47 -6.25
C LYS A 126 1.79 -27.33 -5.82
N SER A 127 2.73 -26.76 -5.07
CA SER A 127 3.89 -27.47 -4.53
C SER A 127 3.58 -28.34 -3.30
N GLY A 128 2.32 -28.40 -2.84
CA GLY A 128 1.90 -29.24 -1.72
C GLY A 128 2.35 -28.76 -0.34
N LEU A 129 3.03 -27.60 -0.27
CA LEU A 129 3.41 -26.92 0.97
C LEU A 129 2.21 -26.14 1.51
N THR A 130 1.17 -26.85 1.92
CA THR A 130 0.01 -26.21 2.56
C THR A 130 0.37 -25.90 4.01
N THR A 131 0.96 -24.74 4.26
CA THR A 131 1.12 -24.22 5.62
C THR A 131 -0.26 -23.74 6.09
N ARG A 132 -0.98 -24.60 6.81
CA ARG A 132 -2.08 -24.18 7.69
C ARG A 132 -1.52 -23.72 9.03
#